data_AF-A0A0F8ZJB2-F1
#
_entry.id   AF-A0A0F8ZJB2-F1
#
_cell.length_a   1.000
_cell.length_b   1.000
_cell.length_c   1.000
_cell.angle_alpha   90.00
_cell.angle_beta   90.00
_cell.angle_gamma   90.00
#
_symmetry.space_group_name_H-M   'P 1'
#
loop_
_entity.id
_entity.type
_entity.pdbx_description
1 polymer ?
#
loop_
_entity_poly.entity_id
_entity_poly.type
_entity_poly.pdbx_seq_one_letter_code
_entity_poly.pdbx_strand_id
1 'polypeptide(L)'
;MDVPNTFKAADALLTGRCQDGRNIANNTRLERRSGSIALRYHATDVVTYHLDGSLTLDSGGWRTTTTKERINWALPRGLHLRRDKGVWFVGSSWFDNGIPFADGMRIGPRGGITGAKTDTPSKDRAIKRRVQAFAQLCADALPLPKPSNGDCWFCYMVTENGQTLGDRSHEADHLDSHMEESYAVP
;
A
#
# COMPACT_ATOMS: atom_id res chain seq x y z
N MET A 1 16.93 16.25 -12.15
CA MET A 1 15.95 16.97 -11.32
C MET A 1 16.48 16.96 -9.90
N ASP A 2 16.42 18.09 -9.20
CA ASP A 2 16.96 18.23 -7.85
C ASP A 2 15.84 17.92 -6.84
N VAL A 3 15.67 16.64 -6.51
CA VAL A 3 14.69 16.18 -5.52
C VAL A 3 15.42 16.07 -4.18
N PRO A 4 14.92 16.72 -3.11
CA PRO A 4 15.57 16.66 -1.83
C PRO A 4 15.52 15.24 -1.27
N ASN A 5 16.58 14.82 -0.58
CA ASN A 5 16.64 13.55 0.14
C ASN A 5 16.77 13.74 1.66
N THR A 6 16.71 14.99 2.13
CA THR A 6 16.78 15.36 3.55
C THR A 6 15.81 16.51 3.84
N PHE A 7 15.40 16.64 5.10
CA PHE A 7 14.58 17.75 5.57
C PHE A 7 15.24 19.10 5.26
N LYS A 8 16.54 19.26 5.54
CA LYS A 8 17.25 20.53 5.30
C LYS A 8 17.27 20.93 3.82
N ALA A 9 17.46 19.97 2.92
CA ALA A 9 17.39 20.23 1.48
C ALA A 9 15.97 20.59 1.03
N ALA A 10 14.97 19.89 1.58
CA ALA A 10 13.56 20.17 1.32
C ALA A 10 13.16 21.58 1.80
N ASP A 11 13.59 21.96 3.00
CA ASP A 11 13.34 23.25 3.62
C ASP A 11 13.97 24.41 2.82
N ALA A 12 15.20 24.23 2.35
CA ALA A 12 15.89 25.21 1.51
C ALA A 12 15.17 25.50 0.18
N LEU A 13 14.44 24.51 -0.36
CA LEU A 13 13.63 24.66 -1.57
C LEU A 13 12.30 25.38 -1.32
N LEU A 14 11.84 25.44 -0.07
CA LEU A 14 10.58 26.05 0.36
C LEU A 14 10.83 27.37 1.08
N THR A 15 11.36 28.34 0.33
CA THR A 15 11.66 29.70 0.82
C THR A 15 11.00 30.77 -0.07
N GLY A 16 10.88 31.99 0.45
CA GLY A 16 10.32 33.13 -0.28
C GLY A 16 8.88 32.89 -0.73
N ARG A 17 8.59 33.12 -2.03
CA ARG A 17 7.24 32.95 -2.60
C ARG A 17 6.76 31.49 -2.62
N CYS A 18 7.65 30.52 -2.43
CA CYS A 18 7.35 29.09 -2.43
C CYS A 18 7.39 28.49 -1.02
N GLN A 19 7.24 29.31 0.03
CA GLN A 19 7.37 28.87 1.43
C GLN A 19 6.43 27.72 1.82
N ASP A 20 5.22 27.68 1.27
CA ASP A 20 4.20 26.69 1.65
C ASP A 20 4.26 25.43 0.78
N GLY A 21 4.80 25.53 -0.43
CA GLY A 21 4.97 24.39 -1.31
C GLY A 21 5.49 24.76 -2.70
N ARG A 22 6.07 23.77 -3.39
CA ARG A 22 6.71 23.93 -4.69
C ARG A 22 6.45 22.72 -5.59
N ASN A 23 6.11 22.97 -6.85
CA ASN A 23 6.00 21.90 -7.84
C ASN A 23 7.39 21.32 -8.16
N ILE A 24 7.54 20.01 -8.09
CA ILE A 24 8.82 19.30 -8.33
C ILE A 24 8.81 18.61 -9.68
N ALA A 25 7.70 17.93 -10.01
CA ALA A 25 7.49 17.25 -11.28
C ALA A 25 5.99 17.11 -11.57
N ASN A 26 5.63 16.48 -12.68
CA ASN A 26 4.22 16.25 -13.00
C ASN A 26 3.52 15.49 -11.83
N ASN A 27 2.41 16.05 -11.37
CA ASN A 27 1.63 15.60 -10.22
C ASN A 27 2.44 15.36 -8.93
N THR A 28 3.63 15.97 -8.81
CA THR A 28 4.55 15.76 -7.69
C THR A 28 4.95 17.10 -7.10
N ARG A 29 4.59 17.33 -5.84
CA ARG A 29 4.75 18.63 -5.18
C ARG A 29 5.40 18.45 -3.82
N LEU A 30 6.27 19.38 -3.45
CA LEU A 30 6.79 19.50 -2.08
C LEU A 30 5.83 20.40 -1.30
N GLU A 31 5.40 19.99 -0.11
CA GLU A 31 4.47 20.76 0.72
C GLU A 31 4.93 20.75 2.17
N ARG A 32 4.87 21.90 2.86
CA ARG A 32 5.04 21.92 4.31
C ARG A 32 3.83 21.26 4.98
N ARG A 33 4.12 20.52 6.04
CA ARG A 33 3.17 19.95 6.99
C ARG A 33 3.54 20.44 8.38
N SER A 34 2.69 20.19 9.38
CA SER A 34 2.89 20.62 10.75
C SER A 34 4.13 19.96 11.39
N GLY A 35 5.31 20.54 11.19
CA GLY A 35 6.59 20.04 11.70
C GLY A 35 7.36 19.08 10.78
N SER A 36 6.92 18.92 9.53
CA SER A 36 7.57 18.06 8.53
C SER A 36 7.39 18.64 7.12
N ILE A 37 8.09 18.06 6.15
CA ILE A 37 7.89 18.40 4.73
C ILE A 37 7.53 17.12 3.99
N ALA A 38 6.52 17.17 3.15
CA ALA A 38 6.08 16.02 2.37
C ALA A 38 6.41 16.21 0.89
N LEU A 39 6.96 15.16 0.26
CA LEU A 39 6.91 14.97 -1.18
C LEU A 39 5.59 14.26 -1.50
N ARG A 40 4.63 15.02 -2.02
CA ARG A 40 3.30 14.54 -2.37
C ARG A 40 3.23 14.17 -3.83
N TYR A 41 2.75 12.96 -4.13
CA TYR A 41 2.39 12.51 -5.46
C TYR A 41 0.86 12.32 -5.53
N HIS A 42 0.18 13.06 -6.40
CA HIS A 42 -1.28 13.19 -6.39
C HIS A 42 -1.84 13.54 -4.99
N ALA A 43 -2.57 12.64 -4.36
CA ALA A 43 -3.18 12.84 -3.05
C ALA A 43 -2.37 12.18 -1.91
N THR A 44 -1.24 11.56 -2.21
CA THR A 44 -0.47 10.76 -1.26
C THR A 44 0.85 11.42 -0.94
N ASP A 45 1.16 11.58 0.35
CA ASP A 45 2.47 12.05 0.83
C ASP A 45 3.47 10.88 0.76
N VAL A 46 4.04 10.65 -0.43
CA VAL A 46 4.82 9.43 -0.70
C VAL A 46 6.12 9.34 0.09
N VAL A 47 6.71 10.48 0.41
CA VAL A 47 7.83 10.59 1.34
C VAL A 47 7.61 11.78 2.25
N THR A 48 7.72 11.57 3.56
CA THR A 48 7.70 12.65 4.55
C THR A 48 9.07 12.79 5.18
N TYR A 49 9.68 13.97 5.04
CA TYR A 49 10.93 14.36 5.68
C TYR A 49 10.62 14.92 7.08
N HIS A 50 11.20 14.33 8.11
CA HIS A 50 11.03 14.75 9.50
C HIS A 50 12.20 15.61 9.97
N LEU A 51 11.96 16.45 10.97
CA LEU A 51 12.98 17.32 11.57
C LEU A 51 14.18 16.54 12.16
N ASP A 52 13.94 15.32 12.67
CA ASP A 52 14.96 14.44 13.24
C ASP A 52 15.87 13.78 12.18
N GLY A 53 15.66 14.10 10.90
CA GLY A 53 16.41 13.56 9.77
C GLY A 53 15.93 12.19 9.31
N SER A 54 14.86 11.65 9.88
CA SER A 54 14.22 10.43 9.38
C SER A 54 13.28 10.71 8.19
N LEU A 55 12.93 9.65 7.48
CA LEU A 55 11.97 9.65 6.39
C LEU A 55 10.86 8.65 6.69
N THR A 56 9.61 8.99 6.40
CA THR A 56 8.52 8.02 6.30
C THR A 56 8.17 7.80 4.83
N LEU A 57 8.02 6.55 4.44
CA LEU A 57 7.63 6.17 3.08
C LEU A 57 6.20 5.66 3.07
N ASP A 58 5.42 6.08 2.08
CA ASP A 58 4.03 5.67 1.92
C ASP A 58 3.69 5.56 0.42
N SER A 59 3.04 4.48 0.01
CA SER A 59 2.52 4.34 -1.35
C SER A 59 1.04 4.72 -1.45
N GLY A 60 0.35 4.90 -0.32
CA GLY A 60 -1.10 5.11 -0.25
C GLY A 60 -1.89 3.94 -0.84
N GLY A 61 -1.34 2.72 -0.76
CA GLY A 61 -1.85 1.53 -1.46
C GLY A 61 -1.50 1.46 -2.95
N TRP A 62 -0.94 2.50 -3.55
CA TRP A 62 -0.61 2.56 -4.98
C TRP A 62 0.79 2.02 -5.29
N ARG A 63 0.93 0.70 -5.34
CA ARG A 63 2.20 0.01 -5.69
C ARG A 63 2.53 0.01 -7.20
N THR A 64 2.51 1.19 -7.82
CA THR A 64 2.78 1.40 -9.26
C THR A 64 4.24 1.76 -9.56
N THR A 65 4.69 1.59 -10.81
CA THR A 65 6.05 1.97 -11.22
C THR A 65 6.36 3.44 -10.96
N THR A 66 5.40 4.34 -11.19
CA THR A 66 5.59 5.78 -11.00
C THR A 66 5.65 6.14 -9.52
N THR A 67 4.78 5.58 -8.68
CA THR A 67 4.88 5.77 -7.22
C THR A 67 6.25 5.32 -6.70
N LYS A 68 6.73 4.16 -7.16
CA LYS A 68 8.06 3.65 -6.82
C LYS A 68 9.17 4.61 -7.22
N GLU A 69 9.09 5.16 -8.42
CA GLU A 69 10.05 6.12 -8.95
C GLU A 69 10.09 7.40 -8.10
N ARG A 70 8.92 7.95 -7.71
CA ARG A 70 8.84 9.14 -6.86
C ARG A 70 9.44 8.91 -5.48
N ILE A 71 9.20 7.74 -4.87
CA ILE A 71 9.84 7.37 -3.61
C ILE A 71 11.36 7.27 -3.80
N ASN A 72 11.82 6.60 -4.86
CA ASN A 72 13.25 6.44 -5.15
C ASN A 72 14.00 7.76 -5.34
N TRP A 73 13.36 8.79 -5.90
CA TRP A 73 14.00 10.11 -6.05
C TRP A 73 14.37 10.75 -4.70
N ALA A 74 13.60 10.47 -3.66
CA ALA A 74 13.77 11.05 -2.33
C ALA A 74 14.60 10.19 -1.37
N LEU A 75 14.94 8.95 -1.75
CA LEU A 75 15.73 8.08 -0.90
C LEU A 75 17.18 8.56 -0.76
N PRO A 76 17.82 8.35 0.41
CA PRO A 76 19.24 8.61 0.58
C PRO A 76 20.08 7.80 -0.40
N ARG A 77 21.25 8.34 -0.77
CA ARG A 77 22.17 7.64 -1.68
C ARG A 77 22.51 6.24 -1.14
N GLY A 78 22.49 5.27 -2.03
CA GLY A 78 22.71 3.85 -1.72
C GLY A 78 21.42 3.09 -1.46
N LEU A 79 20.37 3.73 -0.92
CA LEU A 79 19.08 3.08 -0.73
C LEU A 79 18.21 3.17 -1.98
N HIS A 80 17.54 2.07 -2.29
CA HIS A 80 16.59 2.01 -3.40
C HIS A 80 15.42 1.08 -3.06
N LEU A 81 14.27 1.45 -3.58
CA LEU A 81 13.03 0.68 -3.59
C LEU A 81 12.96 -0.12 -4.90
N ARG A 82 13.18 -1.43 -4.79
CA ARG A 82 13.10 -2.39 -5.89
C ARG A 82 11.78 -3.15 -5.84
N ARG A 83 11.36 -3.67 -7.00
CA ARG A 83 10.17 -4.54 -7.11
C ARG A 83 10.62 -5.89 -7.64
N ASP A 84 10.32 -6.96 -6.92
CA ASP A 84 10.50 -8.34 -7.38
C ASP A 84 9.19 -9.12 -7.25
N LYS A 85 8.76 -9.75 -8.36
CA LYS A 85 7.51 -10.55 -8.48
C LYS A 85 6.27 -9.93 -7.80
N GLY A 86 6.14 -8.60 -7.86
CA GLY A 86 4.98 -7.87 -7.32
C GLY A 86 5.15 -7.32 -5.89
N VAL A 87 6.24 -7.66 -5.19
CA VAL A 87 6.54 -7.14 -3.86
C VAL A 87 7.68 -6.16 -3.93
N TRP A 88 7.60 -5.13 -3.08
CA TRP A 88 8.56 -4.05 -3.03
C TRP A 88 9.52 -4.28 -1.87
N PHE A 89 10.79 -3.98 -2.09
CA PHE A 89 11.86 -4.14 -1.11
C PHE A 89 12.69 -2.86 -1.08
N VAL A 90 13.03 -2.42 0.12
CA VAL A 90 14.02 -1.35 0.34
C VAL A 90 15.36 -2.01 0.64
N GLY A 91 16.40 -1.67 -0.09
CA GLY A 91 17.73 -2.25 0.10
C GLY A 91 18.85 -1.30 -0.32
N SER A 92 20.06 -1.59 0.16
CA SER A 92 21.27 -0.82 -0.17
C SER A 92 22.09 -1.43 -1.31
N SER A 93 21.81 -2.67 -1.67
CA SER A 93 22.58 -3.45 -2.66
C SER A 93 21.67 -4.32 -3.50
N TRP A 94 22.10 -4.58 -4.74
CA TRP A 94 21.47 -5.55 -5.65
C TRP A 94 21.60 -7.00 -5.15
N PHE A 95 22.53 -7.27 -4.22
CA PHE A 95 22.79 -8.58 -3.63
C PHE A 95 22.09 -8.81 -2.29
N ASP A 96 21.48 -7.77 -1.73
CA ASP A 96 20.73 -7.90 -0.49
C ASP A 96 19.28 -8.33 -0.80
N ASN A 97 18.79 -9.30 -0.01
CA ASN A 97 17.38 -9.68 -0.03
C ASN A 97 16.47 -8.50 0.30
N GLY A 98 17.00 -7.44 0.90
CA GLY A 98 16.28 -6.20 1.17
C GLY A 98 15.15 -6.39 2.17
N ILE A 99 14.62 -5.28 2.65
CA ILE A 99 13.55 -5.27 3.65
C ILE A 99 12.23 -5.06 2.93
N PRO A 100 11.22 -5.93 3.10
CA PRO A 100 9.94 -5.74 2.41
C PRO A 100 9.29 -4.42 2.82
N PHE A 101 8.89 -3.66 1.80
CA PHE A 101 8.28 -2.36 1.96
C PHE A 101 6.87 -2.48 2.52
N ALA A 102 6.52 -1.57 3.42
CA ALA A 102 5.17 -1.37 3.92
C ALA A 102 4.88 0.13 3.99
N ASP A 103 3.62 0.49 3.77
CA ASP A 103 3.15 1.87 3.96
C ASP A 103 3.36 2.28 5.42
N GLY A 104 3.94 3.46 5.63
CA GLY A 104 4.35 3.95 6.95
C GLY A 104 5.75 3.51 7.40
N MET A 105 6.49 2.76 6.59
CA MET A 105 7.89 2.38 6.87
C MET A 105 8.75 3.63 7.12
N ARG A 106 9.62 3.57 8.13
CA ARG A 106 10.49 4.69 8.52
C ARG A 106 11.96 4.35 8.31
N ILE A 107 12.70 5.28 7.70
CA ILE A 107 14.15 5.23 7.56
C ILE A 107 14.72 6.27 8.53
N GLY A 108 15.45 5.83 9.54
CA GLY A 108 16.11 6.70 10.51
C GLY A 108 17.30 7.47 9.91
N PRO A 109 17.77 8.52 10.61
CA PRO A 109 18.85 9.39 10.12
C PRO A 109 20.19 8.68 9.86
N ARG A 110 20.40 7.51 10.49
CA ARG A 110 21.59 6.65 10.28
C ARG A 110 21.32 5.44 9.37
N GLY A 111 20.18 5.41 8.68
CA GLY A 111 19.80 4.33 7.76
C GLY A 111 19.10 3.12 8.39
N GLY A 112 18.84 3.13 9.70
CA GLY A 112 18.05 2.07 10.34
C GLY A 112 16.61 2.08 9.85
N ILE A 113 16.06 0.92 9.46
CA ILE A 113 14.71 0.81 8.88
C ILE A 113 13.77 0.17 9.91
N THR A 114 12.61 0.79 10.15
CA THR A 114 11.56 0.29 11.04
C THR A 114 10.19 0.27 10.34
N GLY A 115 9.23 -0.49 10.87
CA GLY A 115 7.88 -0.60 10.28
C GLY A 115 7.80 -1.51 9.07
N ALA A 116 8.81 -2.35 8.84
CA ALA A 116 8.76 -3.39 7.82
C ALA A 116 7.67 -4.42 8.16
N LYS A 117 6.93 -4.88 7.14
CA LYS A 117 6.04 -6.03 7.25
C LYS A 117 6.70 -7.26 6.63
N THR A 118 6.34 -8.44 7.11
CA THR A 118 6.59 -9.71 6.43
C THR A 118 5.66 -9.81 5.22
N ASP A 119 6.01 -9.16 4.13
CA ASP A 119 5.34 -9.39 2.84
C ASP A 119 5.86 -10.74 2.30
N THR A 120 4.96 -11.72 2.13
CA THR A 120 5.31 -13.04 1.58
C THR A 120 4.75 -13.15 0.16
N PRO A 121 5.47 -12.65 -0.87
CA PRO A 121 4.98 -12.52 -2.24
C PRO A 121 4.29 -13.76 -2.81
N SER A 122 4.77 -14.95 -2.44
CA SER A 122 4.24 -16.21 -2.95
C SER A 122 2.85 -16.53 -2.40
N LYS A 123 2.65 -16.32 -1.10
CA LYS A 123 1.37 -16.57 -0.43
C LYS A 123 0.32 -15.56 -0.92
N ASP A 124 0.70 -14.30 -1.01
CA ASP A 124 -0.17 -13.22 -1.49
C ASP A 124 -0.61 -13.43 -2.95
N ARG A 125 0.30 -13.90 -3.83
CA ARG A 125 -0.08 -14.25 -5.21
C ARG A 125 -1.02 -15.44 -5.27
N ALA A 126 -0.82 -16.45 -4.43
CA ALA A 126 -1.70 -17.62 -4.39
C ALA A 126 -3.11 -17.22 -3.93
N ILE A 127 -3.21 -16.44 -2.86
CA ILE A 127 -4.48 -15.90 -2.36
C ILE A 127 -5.16 -15.04 -3.43
N LYS A 128 -4.43 -14.10 -4.05
CA LYS A 128 -4.99 -13.25 -5.13
C LYS A 128 -5.54 -14.06 -6.30
N ARG A 129 -4.85 -15.14 -6.69
CA ARG A 129 -5.34 -16.04 -7.75
C ARG A 129 -6.63 -16.74 -7.34
N ARG A 130 -6.71 -17.25 -6.10
CA ARG A 130 -7.94 -17.87 -5.56
C ARG A 130 -9.11 -16.88 -5.56
N VAL A 131 -8.88 -15.67 -5.04
CA VAL A 131 -9.90 -14.60 -4.99
C VAL A 131 -10.35 -14.18 -6.40
N GLN A 132 -9.43 -14.02 -7.36
CA GLN A 132 -9.78 -13.68 -8.74
C GLN A 132 -10.60 -14.78 -9.42
N ALA A 133 -10.21 -16.05 -9.24
CA ALA A 133 -10.96 -17.17 -9.78
C ALA A 133 -12.38 -17.23 -9.20
N PHE A 134 -12.51 -17.01 -7.89
CA PHE A 134 -13.81 -16.99 -7.23
C PHE A 134 -14.68 -15.80 -7.66
N ALA A 135 -14.10 -14.60 -7.78
CA ALA A 135 -14.83 -13.44 -8.27
C ALA A 135 -15.35 -13.64 -9.71
N GLN A 136 -14.54 -14.27 -10.57
CA GLN A 136 -14.97 -14.64 -11.92
C GLN A 136 -16.11 -15.65 -11.89
N LEU A 137 -16.00 -16.68 -11.03
CA LEU A 137 -17.06 -17.66 -10.84
C LEU A 137 -18.37 -17.01 -10.40
N CYS A 138 -18.34 -16.10 -9.43
CA CYS A 138 -19.52 -15.36 -9.00
C CYS A 138 -20.10 -14.51 -10.13
N ALA A 139 -19.25 -13.88 -10.96
CA ALA A 139 -19.70 -13.10 -12.10
C ALA A 139 -20.37 -13.98 -13.18
N ASP A 140 -19.80 -15.15 -13.46
CA ASP A 140 -20.32 -16.11 -14.44
C ASP A 140 -21.63 -16.77 -13.97
N ALA A 141 -21.83 -16.86 -12.65
CA ALA A 141 -23.04 -17.40 -12.04
C ALA A 141 -24.24 -16.42 -12.05
N LEU A 142 -24.06 -15.17 -12.51
CA LEU A 142 -25.14 -14.19 -12.57
C LEU A 142 -26.09 -14.47 -13.77
N PRO A 143 -27.43 -14.33 -13.59
CA PRO A 143 -28.12 -13.99 -12.35
C PRO A 143 -28.21 -15.18 -11.40
N LEU A 144 -27.98 -14.93 -10.11
CA LEU A 144 -28.01 -15.97 -9.10
C LEU A 144 -29.46 -16.47 -8.86
N PRO A 145 -29.64 -17.77 -8.54
CA PRO A 145 -30.95 -18.33 -8.23
C PRO A 145 -31.53 -17.73 -6.94
N LYS A 146 -32.76 -18.09 -6.57
CA LYS A 146 -33.26 -17.71 -5.24
C LYS A 146 -32.49 -18.49 -4.17
N PRO A 147 -32.12 -17.84 -3.06
CA PRO A 147 -31.41 -18.53 -1.99
C PRO A 147 -32.27 -19.63 -1.36
N SER A 148 -31.60 -20.68 -0.88
CA SER A 148 -32.15 -21.89 -0.30
C SER A 148 -31.64 -22.11 1.13
N ASN A 149 -32.32 -22.97 1.90
CA ASN A 149 -31.87 -23.31 3.26
C ASN A 149 -30.51 -24.02 3.31
N GLY A 150 -30.00 -24.50 2.16
CA GLY A 150 -28.69 -25.12 2.03
C GLY A 150 -27.55 -24.13 1.77
N ASP A 151 -27.86 -22.85 1.60
CA ASP A 151 -26.85 -21.84 1.31
C ASP A 151 -26.06 -21.46 2.57
N CYS A 152 -24.91 -20.80 2.38
CA CYS A 152 -24.05 -20.44 3.49
C CYS A 152 -24.73 -19.43 4.43
N TRP A 153 -24.96 -19.85 5.67
CA TRP A 153 -25.62 -19.02 6.67
C TRP A 153 -24.83 -17.77 7.06
N PHE A 154 -23.50 -17.81 6.95
CA PHE A 154 -22.67 -16.61 7.22
C PHE A 154 -22.88 -15.51 6.19
N CYS A 155 -23.14 -15.87 4.93
CA CYS A 155 -23.49 -14.94 3.85
C CYS A 155 -24.97 -14.56 3.88
N TYR A 156 -25.85 -15.53 4.16
CA TYR A 156 -27.30 -15.37 4.04
C TYR A 156 -27.94 -14.65 5.24
N MET A 157 -27.47 -14.92 6.46
CA MET A 157 -28.06 -14.32 7.66
C MET A 157 -27.60 -12.87 7.81
N VAL A 158 -28.56 -11.95 7.84
CA VAL A 158 -28.31 -10.53 8.05
C VAL A 158 -28.84 -10.07 9.40
N THR A 159 -28.11 -9.16 10.03
CA THR A 159 -28.55 -8.42 11.20
C THR A 159 -29.66 -7.44 10.85
N GLU A 160 -30.33 -6.89 11.87
CA GLU A 160 -31.31 -5.80 11.68
C GLU A 160 -30.72 -4.58 10.94
N ASN A 161 -29.41 -4.36 11.03
CA ASN A 161 -28.69 -3.28 10.36
C ASN A 161 -28.20 -3.66 8.95
N GLY A 162 -28.55 -4.83 8.43
CA GLY A 162 -28.18 -5.29 7.09
C GLY A 162 -26.75 -5.83 6.94
N GLN A 163 -25.97 -5.92 8.02
CA GLN A 163 -24.66 -6.60 7.99
C GLN A 163 -24.85 -8.11 7.98
N THR A 164 -24.09 -8.83 7.14
CA THR A 164 -24.07 -10.29 7.14
C THR A 164 -23.49 -10.84 8.45
N LEU A 165 -23.82 -12.09 8.78
CA LEU A 165 -23.32 -12.74 9.98
C LEU A 165 -21.79 -12.89 9.93
N GLY A 166 -21.21 -13.22 8.77
CA GLY A 166 -19.76 -13.27 8.56
C GLY A 166 -19.07 -11.93 8.81
N ASP A 167 -19.63 -10.84 8.29
CA ASP A 167 -19.08 -9.49 8.54
C ASP A 167 -19.15 -9.11 10.02
N ARG A 168 -20.24 -9.49 10.71
CA ARG A 168 -20.43 -9.21 12.14
C ARG A 168 -19.49 -10.03 13.03
N SER A 169 -19.30 -11.31 12.73
CA SER A 169 -18.44 -12.19 13.53
C SER A 169 -16.96 -12.01 13.22
N HIS A 170 -16.62 -11.33 12.12
CA HIS A 170 -15.27 -11.29 11.55
C HIS A 170 -14.71 -12.68 11.19
N GLU A 171 -15.59 -13.64 10.95
CA GLU A 171 -15.22 -15.00 10.53
C GLU A 171 -15.20 -15.06 9.01
N ALA A 172 -14.00 -15.03 8.42
CA ALA A 172 -13.82 -15.11 6.97
C ALA A 172 -13.65 -16.54 6.45
N ASP A 173 -13.53 -17.53 7.33
CA ASP A 173 -13.20 -18.92 6.96
C ASP A 173 -14.27 -19.56 6.05
N HIS A 174 -15.53 -19.13 6.14
CA HIS A 174 -16.57 -19.60 5.21
C HIS A 174 -16.27 -19.23 3.75
N LEU A 175 -15.53 -18.13 3.49
CA LEU A 175 -15.09 -17.74 2.15
C LEU A 175 -14.08 -18.75 1.58
N ASP A 176 -13.26 -19.36 2.42
CA ASP A 176 -12.39 -20.45 1.97
C ASP A 176 -13.21 -21.65 1.49
N SER A 177 -14.29 -22.03 2.20
CA SER A 177 -15.21 -23.07 1.76
C SER A 177 -15.86 -22.72 0.41
N HIS A 178 -16.32 -21.48 0.22
CA HIS A 178 -16.85 -21.03 -1.08
C HIS A 178 -15.84 -21.16 -2.23
N MET A 179 -14.59 -20.77 -1.97
CA MET A 179 -13.51 -20.86 -2.96
C MET A 179 -13.12 -22.31 -3.26
N GLU A 180 -13.13 -23.19 -2.26
CA GLU A 180 -12.81 -24.62 -2.41
C GLU A 180 -13.92 -25.39 -3.13
N GLU A 181 -15.17 -25.14 -2.77
CA GLU A 181 -16.34 -25.78 -3.36
C GLU A 181 -16.76 -25.15 -4.69
N SER A 182 -16.12 -24.04 -5.09
CA SER A 182 -16.49 -23.28 -6.29
C SER A 182 -17.98 -22.90 -6.28
N TYR A 183 -18.46 -22.46 -5.11
CA TYR A 183 -19.88 -22.20 -4.84
C TYR A 183 -20.14 -20.70 -4.65
N ALA A 184 -20.85 -20.10 -5.60
CA ALA A 184 -21.37 -18.75 -5.48
C ALA A 184 -22.69 -18.76 -4.69
N VAL A 185 -22.71 -18.03 -3.57
CA VAL A 185 -23.92 -17.86 -2.76
C VAL A 185 -24.90 -16.95 -3.49
N PRO A 186 -26.17 -17.33 -3.60
CA PRO A 186 -27.21 -16.51 -4.20
C PRO A 186 -27.61 -15.26 -3.42
#